data_AF-A0A1Q4ZD11-F1
#
_entry.id   AF-A0A1Q4ZD11-F1
#
_cell.length_a   1.000
_cell.length_b   1.000
_cell.length_c   1.000
_cell.angle_alpha   90.00
_cell.angle_beta   90.00
_cell.angle_gamma   90.00
#
_symmetry.space_group_name_H-M   'P 1'
#
loop_
_entity.id
_entity.type
_entity.pdbx_description
1 polymer ?
#
loop_
_entity_poly.entity_id
_entity_poly.type
_entity_poly.pdbx_seq_one_letter_code
_entity_poly.pdbx_strand_id
1 'polypeptide(L)'
;MPRPLDDGQVELLLGQLRGLRDRAIVLLMLPASPRRRPLRVQPLPDCAKFVSTPEYAPRLRARREVEQTLALDAAQRGWDREVERHRCTSDRIDKLLADLGLPAHPEGKAENISP
;
A
#
# COMPACT_ATOMS: atom_id res chain seq x y z
N MET A 1 37.64 6.77 7.47
CA MET A 1 36.47 7.58 7.08
C MET A 1 36.79 8.27 5.77
N PRO A 2 36.05 8.06 4.67
CA PRO A 2 36.26 8.81 3.44
C PRO A 2 35.96 10.30 3.68
N ARG A 3 36.78 11.18 3.11
CA ARG A 3 36.63 12.64 3.22
C ARG A 3 35.43 13.09 2.36
N PRO A 4 34.58 14.01 2.84
CA PRO A 4 33.49 14.55 2.03
C PRO A 4 34.06 15.36 0.87
N LEU A 5 33.46 15.24 -0.31
CA LEU A 5 33.80 16.06 -1.48
C LEU A 5 33.36 17.51 -1.21
N ASP A 6 34.26 18.45 -1.44
CA ASP A 6 33.99 19.89 -1.40
C ASP A 6 33.31 20.38 -2.70
N ASP A 7 32.64 21.53 -2.63
CA ASP A 7 31.81 22.06 -3.72
C ASP A 7 32.56 22.23 -5.04
N GLY A 8 33.87 22.52 -4.98
CA GLY A 8 34.73 22.63 -6.16
C GLY A 8 34.97 21.29 -6.87
N GLN A 9 35.07 20.19 -6.11
CA GLN A 9 35.21 18.84 -6.68
C GLN A 9 33.90 18.37 -7.32
N VAL A 10 32.77 18.78 -6.76
CA VAL A 10 31.44 18.46 -7.28
C VAL A 10 31.20 19.12 -8.63
N GLU A 11 31.53 20.40 -8.76
CA GLU A 11 31.40 21.13 -10.03
C GLU A 11 32.30 20.56 -11.13
N LEU A 12 33.54 20.17 -10.78
CA LEU A 12 34.45 19.51 -11.72
C LEU A 12 33.89 18.17 -12.22
N LEU A 13 33.31 17.37 -11.31
CA LEU A 13 32.71 16.07 -11.64
C LEU A 13 31.45 16.23 -12.52
N LEU A 14 30.59 17.20 -12.21
CA LEU A 14 29.41 17.50 -13.02
C LEU A 14 29.77 18.08 -14.38
N GLY A 15 30.85 18.85 -14.49
CA GLY A 15 31.36 19.41 -15.75
C GLY A 15 31.88 18.34 -16.74
N GLN A 16 32.34 17.20 -16.24
CA GLN A 16 32.78 16.06 -17.07
C GLN A 16 31.61 15.24 -17.62
N LEU A 17 30.41 15.38 -17.04
CA LEU A 17 29.22 14.65 -17.46
C LEU A 17 28.47 15.39 -18.58
N ARG A 18 28.42 14.75 -19.74
CA ARG A 18 27.80 15.32 -20.97
C ARG A 18 26.27 15.17 -20.99
N GLY A 19 25.71 14.25 -20.22
CA GLY A 19 24.28 13.96 -20.17
C GLY A 19 23.56 14.61 -18.97
N LEU A 20 22.40 15.21 -19.22
CA LEU A 20 21.51 15.73 -18.16
C LEU A 20 21.11 14.62 -17.15
N ARG A 21 20.98 13.37 -17.63
CA ARG A 21 20.61 12.22 -16.80
C ARG A 21 21.73 11.84 -15.82
N ASP A 22 22.96 11.79 -16.30
CA ASP A 22 24.12 11.41 -15.47
C ASP A 22 24.40 12.47 -14.40
N ARG A 23 24.25 13.74 -14.75
CA ARG A 23 24.34 14.87 -13.79
C ARG A 23 23.26 14.78 -12.72
N ALA A 24 22.02 14.47 -13.08
CA ALA A 24 20.93 14.30 -12.13
C ALA A 24 21.17 13.14 -11.15
N ILE A 25 21.72 12.02 -11.64
CA ILE A 25 22.06 10.87 -10.80
C ILE A 25 23.12 11.24 -9.76
N VAL A 26 24.18 11.95 -10.16
CA VAL A 26 25.24 12.39 -9.23
C VAL A 26 24.69 13.39 -8.20
N LEU A 27 23.87 14.34 -8.62
CA LEU A 27 23.21 15.30 -7.72
C LEU A 27 22.29 14.64 -6.68
N LEU A 28 21.63 13.53 -7.04
CA LEU A 28 20.81 12.75 -6.11
C LEU A 28 21.64 11.94 -5.10
N MET A 29 22.87 11.56 -5.47
CA MET A 29 23.79 10.83 -4.59
C MET A 29 24.63 11.76 -3.70
N LEU A 30 24.70 13.05 -4.04
CA LEU A 30 25.29 14.06 -3.16
C LEU A 30 24.38 14.30 -1.95
N PRO A 31 24.92 14.24 -0.72
CA PRO A 31 24.12 14.42 0.49
C PRO A 31 23.69 15.89 0.59
N ALA A 32 22.55 16.22 -0.01
CA ALA A 32 21.96 17.54 0.14
C ALA A 32 21.56 17.80 1.60
N SER A 33 22.06 18.91 2.14
CA SER A 33 21.78 19.46 3.47
C SER A 33 20.27 19.47 3.83
N PRO A 34 19.87 19.31 5.11
CA PRO A 34 18.59 18.75 5.49
C PRO A 34 17.49 19.82 5.44
N ARG A 35 16.73 19.88 4.34
CA ARG A 35 15.50 20.68 4.27
C ARG A 35 14.24 19.91 3.92
N ARG A 36 14.20 18.61 4.19
CA ARG A 36 12.92 17.98 4.48
C ARG A 36 12.54 18.39 5.89
N ARG A 37 11.68 19.42 6.03
CA ARG A 37 10.94 19.62 7.28
C ARG A 37 10.38 18.24 7.65
N PRO A 38 10.66 17.68 8.85
CA PRO A 38 10.04 16.42 9.21
C PRO A 38 8.54 16.68 9.12
N LEU A 39 7.86 15.92 8.27
CA LEU A 39 6.40 15.84 8.33
C LEU A 39 6.13 15.50 9.80
N ARG A 40 5.43 16.38 10.54
CA ARG A 40 4.99 16.02 11.89
C ARG A 40 3.98 14.90 11.71
N VAL A 41 4.48 13.66 11.67
CA VAL A 41 3.67 12.48 11.89
C VAL A 41 3.26 12.57 13.36
N GLN A 42 1.98 12.78 13.61
CA GLN A 42 1.47 12.62 14.96
C GLN A 42 1.80 11.18 15.39
N PRO A 43 2.30 10.98 16.62
CA PRO A 43 2.48 9.63 17.13
C PRO A 43 1.10 9.00 17.16
N LEU A 44 0.93 7.97 16.33
CA LEU A 44 -0.26 7.14 16.34
C LEU A 44 -0.23 6.42 17.70
N PRO A 45 -1.26 6.57 18.55
CA PRO A 45 -1.29 5.92 19.86
C PRO A 45 -1.14 4.42 19.65
N ASP A 46 -0.31 3.80 20.49
CA ASP A 46 0.14 2.40 20.48
C ASP A 46 -0.49 1.54 19.38
N CYS A 47 0.29 1.33 18.31
CA CYS A 47 -0.06 0.51 17.16
C CYS A 47 -0.29 -0.97 17.54
N ALA A 48 -1.42 -1.28 18.14
CA ALA A 48 -2.05 -2.57 17.97
C ALA A 48 -2.62 -2.61 16.55
N LYS A 49 -1.80 -3.07 15.58
CA LYS A 49 -2.19 -3.49 14.21
C LYS A 49 -3.44 -2.77 13.67
N PHE A 50 -3.25 -1.63 13.01
CA PHE A 50 -4.30 -0.86 12.31
C PHE A 50 -5.06 -1.68 11.25
N VAL A 51 -6.02 -2.52 11.67
CA VAL A 51 -7.17 -2.99 10.90
C VAL A 51 -8.20 -3.50 11.91
N SER A 52 -9.07 -2.65 12.46
CA SER A 52 -10.33 -3.12 13.07
C SER A 52 -11.28 -2.02 13.56
N THR A 53 -11.41 -0.86 12.90
CA THR A 53 -12.59 -0.02 13.16
C THR A 53 -13.71 -0.39 12.19
N PRO A 54 -14.97 -0.49 12.66
CA PRO A 54 -16.12 -0.81 11.80
C PRO A 54 -16.30 0.19 10.65
N GLU A 55 -15.79 1.42 10.82
CA GLU A 55 -15.70 2.48 9.81
C GLU A 55 -14.97 2.05 8.53
N TYR A 56 -14.07 1.06 8.63
CA TYR A 56 -13.29 0.58 7.49
C TYR A 56 -14.02 -0.49 6.65
N ALA A 57 -15.14 -1.02 7.15
CA ALA A 57 -15.87 -2.11 6.50
C ALA A 57 -16.34 -1.82 5.07
N PRO A 58 -16.79 -0.60 4.70
CA PRO A 58 -17.14 -0.31 3.30
C PRO A 58 -15.95 -0.50 2.35
N ARG A 59 -14.73 -0.14 2.77
CA ARG A 59 -13.53 -0.30 1.97
C ARG A 59 -13.12 -1.76 1.84
N LEU A 60 -13.30 -2.55 2.89
CA LEU A 60 -13.06 -3.99 2.85
C LEU A 60 -14.03 -4.69 1.90
N ARG A 61 -15.32 -4.36 1.94
CA ARG A 61 -16.33 -4.90 1.00
C ARG A 61 -15.99 -4.54 -0.45
N ALA A 62 -15.68 -3.27 -0.72
CA ALA A 62 -15.26 -2.85 -2.06
C ALA A 62 -13.98 -3.58 -2.53
N ARG A 63 -13.01 -3.79 -1.63
CA ARG A 63 -11.81 -4.54 -1.96
C ARG A 63 -12.13 -6.00 -2.30
N ARG A 64 -13.00 -6.65 -1.52
CA ARG A 64 -13.44 -8.03 -1.77
C ARG A 64 -14.07 -8.19 -3.16
N GLU A 65 -14.96 -7.27 -3.55
CA GLU A 65 -15.61 -7.30 -4.87
C GLU A 65 -14.58 -7.22 -6.01
N VAL A 66 -13.55 -6.37 -5.85
CA VAL A 66 -12.46 -6.27 -6.82
C VAL A 66 -11.66 -7.58 -6.90
N GLU A 67 -11.28 -8.16 -5.76
CA GLU A 67 -10.55 -9.44 -5.75
C GLU A 67 -11.35 -10.58 -6.39
N GLN A 68 -12.67 -10.63 -6.16
CA GLN A 68 -13.55 -11.61 -6.82
C GLN A 68 -13.60 -11.41 -8.34
N THR A 69 -13.68 -10.16 -8.78
CA THR A 69 -13.66 -9.83 -10.22
C THR A 69 -12.33 -10.27 -10.86
N LEU A 70 -11.21 -10.02 -10.18
CA LEU A 70 -9.88 -10.45 -10.64
C LEU A 70 -9.72 -11.97 -10.66
N ALA A 71 -10.30 -12.68 -9.68
CA ALA A 71 -10.32 -14.13 -9.69
C ALA A 71 -11.08 -14.70 -10.89
N LEU A 72 -12.18 -14.05 -11.30
CA LEU A 72 -12.94 -14.45 -12.49
C LEU A 72 -12.17 -14.17 -13.79
N ASP A 73 -11.55 -13.00 -13.93
CA ASP A 73 -10.71 -12.67 -15.10
C ASP A 73 -9.49 -13.61 -15.21
N ALA A 74 -8.82 -13.90 -14.09
CA ALA A 74 -7.73 -14.86 -14.04
C ALA A 74 -8.19 -16.27 -14.43
N ALA A 75 -9.39 -16.69 -14.01
CA ALA A 75 -9.94 -18.00 -14.38
C ALA A 75 -10.24 -18.08 -15.89
N GLN A 76 -10.77 -17.02 -16.49
CA GLN A 76 -10.99 -16.94 -17.94
C GLN A 76 -9.69 -17.06 -18.73
N ARG A 77 -8.57 -16.62 -18.16
CA ARG A 77 -7.23 -16.68 -18.76
C ARG A 77 -6.45 -17.95 -18.40
N GLY A 78 -7.01 -18.84 -17.58
CA GLY A 78 -6.35 -20.07 -17.11
C GLY A 78 -5.18 -19.82 -16.17
N TRP A 79 -5.17 -18.71 -15.42
CA TRP A 79 -4.11 -18.38 -14.47
C TRP A 79 -4.44 -18.90 -13.07
N ASP A 80 -4.41 -20.23 -12.89
CA ASP A 80 -4.90 -20.90 -11.67
C ASP A 80 -4.26 -20.40 -10.37
N ARG A 81 -2.96 -20.11 -10.38
CA ARG A 81 -2.25 -19.55 -9.21
C ARG A 81 -2.75 -18.15 -8.85
N GLU A 82 -3.10 -17.37 -9.87
CA GLU A 82 -3.61 -16.00 -9.69
C GLU A 82 -5.03 -16.03 -9.14
N VAL A 83 -5.86 -16.95 -9.64
CA VAL A 83 -7.20 -17.23 -9.08
C VAL A 83 -7.11 -17.55 -7.59
N GLU A 84 -6.22 -18.47 -7.22
CA GLU A 84 -6.03 -18.87 -5.82
C GLU A 84 -5.58 -17.69 -4.95
N ARG A 85 -4.67 -16.85 -5.45
CA ARG A 85 -4.20 -15.67 -4.71
C ARG A 85 -5.34 -14.68 -4.44
N HIS A 86 -6.17 -14.41 -5.45
CA HIS A 86 -7.32 -13.51 -5.32
C HIS A 86 -8.41 -14.08 -4.41
N ARG A 87 -8.67 -15.39 -4.47
CA ARG A 87 -9.60 -16.08 -3.56
C ARG A 87 -9.13 -16.03 -2.12
N CYS A 88 -7.88 -16.40 -1.86
CA CYS A 88 -7.31 -16.36 -0.51
C CYS A 88 -7.34 -14.93 0.09
N THR A 89 -7.13 -13.91 -0.73
CA THR A 89 -7.27 -12.50 -0.30
C THR A 89 -8.72 -12.15 0.03
N SER A 90 -9.67 -12.58 -0.80
CA SER A 90 -11.11 -12.38 -0.56
C SER A 90 -11.56 -13.05 0.75
N ASP A 91 -11.15 -14.30 0.98
CA ASP A 91 -11.48 -15.07 2.18
C ASP A 91 -10.89 -14.43 3.45
N ARG A 92 -9.69 -13.86 3.34
CA ARG A 92 -9.07 -13.12 4.44
C ARG A 92 -9.88 -11.86 4.77
N ILE A 93 -10.39 -11.16 3.76
CA ILE A 93 -11.23 -9.99 3.97
C ILE A 93 -12.56 -10.39 4.62
N ASP A 94 -13.14 -11.52 4.22
CA ASP A 94 -14.37 -12.05 4.84
C ASP A 94 -14.18 -12.37 6.32
N LYS A 95 -13.05 -12.99 6.68
CA LYS A 95 -12.69 -13.22 8.09
C LYS A 95 -12.56 -11.91 8.86
N LEU A 96 -11.88 -10.91 8.29
CA LEU A 96 -11.74 -9.59 8.93
C LEU A 96 -13.09 -8.90 9.13
N LEU A 97 -14.01 -9.03 8.19
CA LEU A 97 -15.37 -8.48 8.31
C LEU A 97 -16.18 -9.22 9.39
N ALA A 98 -16.06 -10.55 9.44
CA ALA A 98 -16.68 -11.37 10.48
C ALA A 98 -16.14 -11.05 11.89
N ASP A 99 -14.82 -10.87 12.04
CA ASP A 99 -14.17 -10.48 13.30
C ASP A 99 -14.67 -9.11 13.81
N LEU A 100 -15.14 -8.25 12.91
CA LEU A 100 -15.75 -6.96 13.23
C LEU A 100 -17.25 -7.02 13.52
N GLY A 101 -17.86 -8.21 13.45
CA GLY A 101 -19.32 -8.37 13.55
C GLY A 101 -20.08 -7.72 12.40
N LEU A 102 -19.42 -7.42 11.28
CA LEU A 102 -20.00 -6.78 10.11
C LEU A 102 -20.08 -7.80 8.98
N PRO A 103 -21.25 -8.36 8.68
CA PRO A 103 -21.35 -9.34 7.61
C PRO A 103 -20.91 -8.73 6.27
N ALA A 104 -20.31 -9.56 5.42
CA ALA A 104 -19.85 -9.16 4.09
C ALA A 104 -21.02 -8.69 3.19
N HIS A 105 -22.23 -9.16 3.50
CA HIS A 105 -23.47 -8.66 2.95
C HIS A 105 -24.19 -7.82 4.02
N PRO A 106 -24.76 -6.64 3.71
CA PRO A 106 -25.65 -5.97 4.65
C PRO A 106 -26.90 -6.85 4.78
N GLU A 107 -26.95 -7.65 5.83
CA GLU A 107 -28.12 -8.48 6.14
C GLU A 107 -29.27 -7.53 6.47
N GLY A 108 -30.18 -7.36 5.51
CA GLY A 108 -31.52 -6.89 5.81
C GLY A 108 -32.10 -7.84 6.84
N LYS A 109 -32.55 -7.27 7.96
CA LYS A 109 -33.25 -7.94 9.05
C LYS A 109 -34.11 -9.11 8.55
N ALA A 110 -33.67 -10.34 8.77
CA ALA A 110 -34.57 -11.47 8.87
C ALA A 110 -35.24 -11.37 10.24
N GLU A 111 -36.20 -10.44 10.36
CA GLU A 111 -37.12 -10.45 11.49
C GLU A 111 -37.94 -11.74 11.40
N ASN A 112 -37.71 -12.58 12.40
CA ASN A 112 -38.41 -13.82 12.70
C ASN A 112 -39.91 -13.73 12.37
N ILE A 113 -40.36 -14.45 11.36
CA ILE A 113 -41.73 -14.92 11.28
C ILE A 113 -41.68 -16.37 11.77
N SER A 114 -42.00 -16.56 13.04
CA SER A 114 -42.46 -17.85 13.54
C SER A 114 -43.98 -17.77 13.76
N PRO A 115 -44.70 -18.88 13.52
CA PRO A 115 -46.13 -18.92 13.25
C PRO A 115 -47.03 -18.64 14.46
#